data_AF-A0A9W6M5A7-F1
#
_entry.id   AF-A0A9W6M5A7-F1
#
_cell.length_a   1.000
_cell.length_b   1.000
_cell.length_c   1.000
_cell.angle_alpha   90.00
_cell.angle_beta   90.00
_cell.angle_gamma   90.00
#
_symmetry.space_group_name_H-M   'P 1'
#
loop_
_entity.id
_entity.type
_entity.pdbx_description
1 polymer ?
#
loop_
_entity_poly.entity_id
_entity_poly.type
_entity_poly.pdbx_seq_one_letter_code
_entity_poly.pdbx_strand_id
1 'polypeptide(L)'
;MATVVLSYLFGMFGADRFYLGKTRSALVKLFTLGGFGYWWLIDLLITLFGGQRDAWGLRLRGYERHKKTVWIALGALFGVSLVGGLVALAATASVGESGPTPFGWILLSTAAAAAAIGGVVVLVRRRARRVPSSSARRPNSVPPSIWSYLERIAVLRAKYVTRSAGGDDVAGSVIQQLDSLTSNTSELFTRLAARSEKSQRDRARREYEDKLGKLTAALDDDYLLDVLASPRLWDDPEQRISDVRAAVAAVDAQLLANVRQVNARKGIVFTVAIDGLIGPRKAMDDWQRDFDRAARDGDSPPML
;
A
#
# COMPACT_ATOMS: atom_id res chain seq x y z
N MET A 1 -1.61 -16.70 -17.88
CA MET A 1 -0.77 -17.91 -18.09
C MET A 1 0.32 -17.70 -19.15
N ALA A 2 0.06 -16.98 -20.25
CA ALA A 2 1.08 -16.64 -21.26
C ALA A 2 2.25 -15.77 -20.74
N THR A 3 2.00 -14.88 -19.78
CA THR A 3 3.00 -13.94 -19.21
C THR A 3 4.13 -14.64 -18.45
N VAL A 4 3.85 -15.76 -17.80
CA VAL A 4 4.84 -16.52 -17.01
C VAL A 4 5.79 -17.29 -17.93
N VAL A 5 5.25 -17.87 -19.01
CA VAL A 5 6.04 -18.60 -20.01
C VAL A 5 6.90 -17.63 -20.83
N LEU A 6 6.37 -16.45 -21.17
CA LEU A 6 7.12 -15.39 -21.86
C LEU A 6 8.23 -14.80 -20.98
N SER A 7 7.98 -14.61 -19.68
CA SER A 7 8.99 -14.17 -18.71
C SER A 7 10.09 -15.22 -18.52
N TYR A 8 9.74 -16.51 -18.57
CA TYR A 8 10.69 -17.62 -18.45
C TYR A 8 11.57 -17.78 -19.72
N LEU A 9 11.01 -17.63 -20.92
CA LEU A 9 11.75 -17.79 -22.18
C LEU A 9 12.55 -16.53 -22.59
N PHE A 10 12.05 -15.33 -22.30
CA PHE A 10 12.67 -14.06 -22.71
C PHE A 10 13.38 -13.30 -21.57
N GLY A 11 13.34 -13.82 -20.34
CA GLY A 11 13.96 -13.22 -19.15
C GLY A 11 15.49 -13.09 -19.24
N MET A 12 16.14 -13.90 -20.08
CA MET A 12 17.59 -13.85 -20.31
C MET A 12 18.04 -12.55 -21.01
N PHE A 13 17.16 -11.89 -21.79
CA PHE A 13 17.50 -10.70 -22.58
C PHE A 13 17.06 -9.35 -21.96
N GLY A 14 16.47 -9.35 -20.77
CA GLY A 14 16.16 -8.09 -20.06
C GLY A 14 14.99 -7.28 -20.62
N ALA A 15 14.07 -7.91 -21.37
CA ALA A 15 12.88 -7.28 -21.94
C ALA A 15 11.99 -6.57 -20.90
N ASP A 16 11.95 -7.09 -19.67
CA ASP A 16 11.14 -6.56 -18.58
C ASP A 16 11.56 -5.12 -18.15
N ARG A 17 12.85 -4.79 -18.26
CA ARG A 17 13.36 -3.43 -17.93
C ARG A 17 13.32 -2.44 -19.08
N PHE A 18 13.23 -2.91 -20.32
CA PHE A 18 12.94 -2.06 -21.49
C PHE A 18 11.50 -1.53 -21.44
N TYR A 19 10.56 -2.36 -20.97
CA TYR A 19 9.15 -1.97 -20.80
C TYR A 19 8.93 -0.93 -19.69
N LEU A 20 9.79 -0.91 -18.67
CA LEU A 20 9.74 0.03 -17.54
C LEU A 20 10.49 1.37 -17.78
N GLY A 21 10.93 1.65 -19.02
CA GLY A 21 11.52 2.94 -19.42
C GLY A 21 12.93 3.23 -18.88
N LYS A 22 13.64 2.23 -18.34
CA LYS A 22 14.98 2.40 -17.72
C LYS A 22 16.11 1.88 -18.62
N THR A 23 16.27 2.53 -19.77
CA THR A 23 17.15 2.14 -20.90
C THR A 23 18.62 1.97 -20.51
N ARG A 24 19.16 2.81 -19.61
CA ARG A 24 20.58 2.70 -19.16
C ARG A 24 20.88 1.41 -18.40
N SER A 25 19.93 0.91 -17.60
CA SER A 25 20.12 -0.32 -16.82
C SER A 25 19.95 -1.59 -17.66
N ALA A 26 19.15 -1.50 -18.73
CA ALA A 26 18.94 -2.59 -19.67
C ALA A 26 20.16 -2.79 -20.58
N LEU A 27 20.83 -1.69 -20.97
CA LEU A 27 22.04 -1.75 -21.80
C LEU A 27 23.21 -2.42 -21.08
N VAL A 28 23.40 -2.16 -19.78
CA VAL A 28 24.40 -2.83 -18.94
C VAL A 28 24.10 -4.33 -18.77
N LYS A 29 22.81 -4.69 -18.66
CA LYS A 29 22.34 -6.07 -18.55
C LYS A 29 22.59 -6.86 -19.85
N LEU A 30 22.50 -6.19 -21.00
CA LEU A 30 22.78 -6.75 -22.33
C LEU A 30 24.28 -6.95 -22.58
N PHE A 31 25.11 -5.97 -22.19
CA PHE A 31 26.56 -6.02 -22.41
C PHE A 31 27.30 -7.06 -21.53
N THR A 32 26.67 -7.53 -20.45
CA THR A 32 27.23 -8.56 -19.54
C THR A 32 26.78 -9.99 -19.88
N LEU A 33 26.19 -10.22 -21.07
CA LEU A 33 25.70 -11.55 -21.50
C LEU A 33 24.81 -12.22 -20.44
N GLY A 34 23.88 -11.44 -19.86
CA GLY A 34 22.94 -11.97 -18.87
C GLY A 34 23.58 -12.42 -17.55
N GLY A 35 24.80 -11.98 -17.22
CA GLY A 35 25.45 -12.08 -15.91
C GLY A 35 25.04 -13.27 -15.04
N PHE A 36 25.28 -14.49 -15.54
CA PHE A 36 25.30 -15.76 -14.78
C PHE A 36 24.21 -15.93 -13.69
N GLY A 37 22.97 -15.50 -13.95
CA GLY A 37 21.83 -15.65 -13.01
C GLY A 37 21.83 -14.68 -11.82
N TYR A 38 22.87 -13.86 -11.64
CA TYR A 38 22.97 -12.90 -10.53
C TYR A 38 21.97 -11.74 -10.68
N TRP A 39 21.77 -11.27 -11.91
CA TRP A 39 20.78 -10.24 -12.19
C TRP A 39 19.33 -10.70 -11.97
N TRP A 40 19.05 -11.98 -12.24
CA TRP A 40 17.75 -12.58 -11.97
C TRP A 40 17.48 -12.61 -10.46
N LEU A 41 18.48 -12.95 -9.66
CA LEU A 41 18.36 -12.96 -8.20
C LEU A 41 18.23 -11.57 -7.60
N ILE A 42 18.90 -10.56 -8.18
CA ILE A 42 18.72 -9.15 -7.80
C ILE A 42 17.29 -8.68 -8.10
N ASP A 43 16.77 -8.95 -9.31
CA ASP A 43 15.38 -8.60 -9.64
C ASP A 43 14.38 -9.36 -8.76
N LEU A 44 14.66 -10.64 -8.44
CA LEU A 44 13.84 -11.46 -7.55
C LEU A 44 13.84 -10.91 -6.12
N LEU A 45 15.00 -10.56 -5.55
CA LEU A 45 15.08 -9.95 -4.22
C LEU A 45 14.41 -8.58 -4.21
N ILE A 46 14.62 -7.75 -5.23
CA ILE A 46 13.95 -6.44 -5.31
C ILE A 46 12.44 -6.64 -5.42
N THR A 47 11.95 -7.60 -6.19
CA THR A 47 10.52 -7.89 -6.34
C THR A 47 9.92 -8.49 -5.06
N LEU A 48 10.61 -9.44 -4.44
CA LEU A 48 10.20 -10.15 -3.22
C LEU A 48 10.22 -9.25 -1.98
N PHE A 49 11.14 -8.28 -1.91
CA PHE A 49 11.21 -7.27 -0.85
C PHE A 49 10.48 -5.97 -1.21
N GLY A 50 9.61 -5.98 -2.24
CA GLY A 50 8.62 -4.93 -2.50
C GLY A 50 9.14 -3.68 -3.23
N GLY A 51 10.16 -3.82 -4.07
CA GLY A 51 10.76 -2.75 -4.87
C GLY A 51 10.18 -2.59 -6.27
N GLN A 52 9.23 -3.43 -6.71
CA GLN A 52 8.45 -3.12 -7.90
C GLN A 52 7.42 -2.04 -7.59
N ARG A 53 7.49 -0.95 -8.37
CA ARG A 53 6.44 0.06 -8.43
C ARG A 53 5.28 -0.58 -9.19
N ASP A 54 4.17 -0.74 -8.50
CA ASP A 54 2.87 -0.89 -9.15
C ASP A 54 2.56 0.40 -9.94
N ALA A 55 1.72 0.30 -10.98
CA ALA A 55 1.12 1.39 -11.75
C ALA A 55 0.46 2.47 -10.88
N TRP A 56 0.27 2.20 -9.58
CA TRP A 56 -0.31 3.09 -8.58
C TRP A 56 0.70 3.88 -7.72
N GLY A 57 2.01 3.79 -7.95
CA GLY A 57 3.00 4.69 -7.32
C GLY A 57 3.14 4.64 -5.79
N LEU A 58 2.40 3.74 -5.11
CA LEU A 58 2.40 3.59 -3.65
C LEU A 58 3.55 2.69 -3.19
N ARG A 59 4.33 3.19 -2.23
CA ARG A 59 5.41 2.45 -1.56
C ARG A 59 4.81 1.50 -0.52
N LEU A 60 5.07 0.19 -0.64
CA LEU A 60 4.83 -0.73 0.48
C LEU A 60 5.81 -0.38 1.63
N ARG A 61 5.26 0.07 2.76
CA ARG A 61 6.00 0.42 3.98
C ARG A 61 6.75 -0.81 4.50
N GLY A 62 8.08 -0.80 4.39
CA GLY A 62 8.95 -1.86 4.90
C GLY A 62 10.35 -1.91 4.29
N TYR A 63 10.55 -1.35 3.10
CA TYR A 63 11.85 -1.38 2.39
C TYR A 63 13.01 -0.79 3.20
N GLU A 64 12.80 0.37 3.86
CA GLU A 64 13.86 1.00 4.69
C GLU A 64 14.25 0.15 5.91
N ARG A 65 13.33 -0.71 6.41
CA ARG A 65 13.60 -1.57 7.58
C ARG A 65 14.46 -2.78 7.20
N HIS A 66 14.34 -3.29 5.98
CA HIS A 66 15.03 -4.50 5.52
C HIS A 66 16.12 -4.23 4.48
N LYS A 67 16.33 -2.99 4.05
CA LYS A 67 17.43 -2.58 3.15
C LYS A 67 18.79 -3.12 3.63
N LYS A 68 19.08 -2.99 4.93
CA LYS A 68 20.31 -3.54 5.52
C LYS A 68 20.38 -5.07 5.41
N THR A 69 19.27 -5.77 5.68
CA THR A 69 19.18 -7.24 5.54
C THR A 69 19.38 -7.69 4.11
N VAL A 70 18.84 -6.95 3.13
CA VAL A 70 19.00 -7.23 1.69
C VAL A 70 20.46 -7.03 1.27
N TRP A 71 21.09 -5.92 1.65
CA TRP A 71 22.51 -5.68 1.35
C TRP A 71 23.45 -6.69 2.05
N ILE A 72 23.13 -7.10 3.28
CA ILE A 72 23.88 -8.16 3.99
C ILE A 72 23.70 -9.51 3.29
N ALA A 73 22.48 -9.87 2.89
CA ALA A 73 22.23 -11.12 2.17
C ALA A 73 22.93 -11.15 0.80
N LEU A 74 22.90 -10.02 0.07
CA LEU A 74 23.59 -9.85 -1.21
C LEU A 74 25.11 -9.96 -1.05
N GLY A 75 25.67 -9.30 -0.04
CA GLY A 75 27.09 -9.36 0.29
C GLY A 75 27.54 -10.75 0.75
N ALA A 76 26.73 -11.44 1.56
CA ALA A 76 27.02 -12.80 2.02
C ALA A 76 27.00 -13.80 0.85
N LEU A 77 26.05 -13.68 -0.07
CA LEU A 77 25.97 -14.55 -1.24
C LEU A 77 27.14 -14.31 -2.20
N PHE A 78 27.49 -13.04 -2.46
CA PHE A 78 28.66 -12.69 -3.25
C PHE A 78 29.94 -13.21 -2.62
N GLY A 79 30.08 -13.08 -1.30
CA GLY A 79 31.21 -13.60 -0.54
C GLY A 79 31.34 -15.12 -0.67
N VAL A 80 30.24 -15.86 -0.57
CA VAL A 80 30.24 -17.33 -0.73
C VAL A 80 30.61 -17.74 -2.15
N SER A 81 30.08 -17.08 -3.18
CA SER A 81 30.43 -17.38 -4.58
C SER A 81 31.87 -16.99 -4.94
N LEU A 82 32.38 -15.88 -4.41
CA LEU A 82 33.77 -15.45 -4.61
C LEU A 82 34.75 -16.43 -3.95
N VAL A 83 34.48 -16.83 -2.70
CA VAL A 83 35.29 -17.82 -1.97
C VAL A 83 35.20 -19.18 -2.66
N GLY A 84 34.01 -19.63 -3.07
CA GLY A 84 33.85 -20.88 -3.81
C GLY A 84 34.59 -20.89 -5.15
N GLY A 85 34.58 -19.77 -5.89
CA GLY A 85 35.32 -19.62 -7.14
C GLY A 85 36.83 -19.65 -6.95
N LEU A 86 37.35 -18.99 -5.91
CA LEU A 86 38.78 -19.03 -5.57
C LEU A 86 39.21 -20.43 -5.09
N VAL A 87 38.35 -21.14 -4.36
CA VAL A 87 38.58 -22.54 -3.95
C VAL A 87 38.61 -23.47 -5.17
N ALA A 88 37.72 -23.30 -6.14
CA ALA A 88 37.71 -24.10 -7.36
C ALA A 88 38.93 -23.83 -8.26
N LEU A 89 39.30 -22.55 -8.42
CA LEU A 89 40.48 -22.14 -9.20
C LEU A 89 41.78 -22.64 -8.56
N ALA A 90 41.83 -22.65 -7.23
CA ALA A 90 42.99 -23.16 -6.52
C ALA A 90 43.01 -24.69 -6.43
N ALA A 91 41.85 -25.36 -6.41
CA ALA A 91 41.76 -26.82 -6.52
C ALA A 91 42.29 -27.33 -7.87
N THR A 92 42.10 -26.56 -8.96
CA THR A 92 42.72 -26.86 -10.26
C THR A 92 44.24 -26.63 -10.29
N ALA A 93 44.76 -25.83 -9.36
CA ALA A 93 46.19 -25.50 -9.25
C ALA A 93 46.92 -26.25 -8.12
N SER A 94 46.22 -27.03 -7.29
CA SER A 94 46.75 -27.60 -6.04
C SER A 94 47.17 -29.06 -6.11
N VAL A 95 47.10 -29.72 -7.27
CA VAL A 95 47.55 -31.11 -7.44
C VAL A 95 48.66 -31.17 -8.48
N GLY A 96 49.91 -31.20 -7.99
CA GLY A 96 51.08 -31.63 -8.75
C GLY A 96 51.47 -33.07 -8.37
N GLU A 97 52.37 -33.69 -9.13
CA GLU A 97 52.74 -35.12 -9.02
C GLU A 97 53.26 -35.58 -7.64
N SER A 98 53.57 -34.68 -6.71
CA SER A 98 54.17 -35.00 -5.40
C SER A 98 53.36 -34.54 -4.18
N GLY A 99 52.09 -34.15 -4.37
CA GLY A 99 51.17 -33.78 -3.27
C GLY A 99 50.82 -32.29 -3.20
N PRO A 100 50.06 -31.85 -2.17
CA PRO A 100 49.51 -30.51 -2.11
C PRO A 100 50.62 -29.46 -1.96
N THR A 101 50.63 -28.47 -2.86
CA THR A 101 51.58 -27.36 -2.86
C THR A 101 51.45 -26.49 -1.59
N PRO A 102 52.44 -25.65 -1.25
CA PRO A 102 52.34 -24.71 -0.11
C PRO A 102 51.07 -23.83 -0.14
N PHE A 103 50.56 -23.52 -1.34
CA PHE A 103 49.29 -22.83 -1.54
C PHE A 103 48.06 -23.69 -1.14
N GLY A 104 48.12 -25.01 -1.25
CA GLY A 104 47.06 -25.94 -0.84
C GLY A 104 46.82 -25.99 0.68
N TRP A 105 47.86 -25.80 1.50
CA TRP A 105 47.73 -25.72 2.96
C TRP A 105 47.04 -24.43 3.42
N ILE A 106 47.28 -23.33 2.72
CA ILE A 106 46.60 -22.04 2.99
C ILE A 106 45.09 -22.17 2.67
N LEU A 107 44.71 -22.97 1.68
CA LEU A 107 43.30 -23.26 1.34
C LEU A 107 42.58 -24.18 2.32
N LEU A 108 43.26 -25.21 2.84
CA LEU A 108 42.69 -26.06 3.89
C LEU A 108 42.42 -25.29 5.18
N SER A 109 43.29 -24.33 5.53
CA SER A 109 43.11 -23.48 6.70
C SER A 109 41.94 -22.48 6.56
N THR A 110 41.70 -21.96 5.35
CA THR A 110 40.59 -21.03 5.08
C THR A 110 39.24 -21.75 4.96
N ALA A 111 39.20 -22.96 4.42
CA ALA A 111 38.01 -23.81 4.43
C ALA A 111 37.57 -24.21 5.86
N ALA A 112 38.53 -24.50 6.75
CA ALA A 112 38.26 -24.77 8.15
C ALA A 112 37.70 -23.54 8.89
N ALA A 113 38.20 -22.33 8.58
CA ALA A 113 37.67 -21.08 9.15
C ALA A 113 36.23 -20.77 8.69
N ALA A 114 35.86 -21.10 7.46
CA ALA A 114 34.49 -20.93 6.95
C ALA A 114 33.48 -21.88 7.64
N ALA A 115 33.89 -23.10 7.98
CA ALA A 115 33.06 -24.05 8.74
C ALA A 115 32.79 -23.58 10.19
N ALA A 116 33.75 -22.90 10.82
CA ALA A 116 33.59 -22.34 12.16
C ALA A 116 32.54 -21.21 12.19
N ILE A 117 32.48 -20.36 11.15
CA ILE A 117 31.48 -19.30 11.02
C ILE A 117 30.06 -19.89 10.79
N GLY A 118 29.96 -20.94 9.98
CA GLY A 118 28.70 -21.67 9.78
C GLY A 118 28.14 -22.29 11.07
N GLY A 119 29.01 -22.86 11.90
CA GLY A 119 28.66 -23.41 13.21
C GLY A 119 28.09 -22.37 14.17
N VAL A 120 28.71 -21.19 14.26
CA VAL A 120 28.24 -20.06 15.09
C VAL A 120 26.88 -19.55 14.62
N VAL A 121 26.66 -19.44 13.30
CA VAL A 121 25.37 -19.03 12.73
C VAL A 121 24.27 -20.05 13.06
N VAL A 122 24.54 -21.36 12.96
CA VAL A 122 23.58 -22.41 13.32
C VAL A 122 23.25 -22.39 14.81
N LEU A 123 24.23 -22.09 15.67
CA LEU A 123 24.06 -22.03 17.12
C LEU A 123 23.28 -20.78 17.56
N VAL A 124 23.54 -19.63 16.94
CA VAL A 124 22.73 -18.40 17.08
C VAL A 124 21.31 -18.62 16.56
N ARG A 125 21.14 -19.37 15.46
CA ARG A 125 19.83 -19.71 14.89
C ARG A 125 19.05 -20.69 15.78
N ARG A 126 19.71 -21.63 16.49
CA ARG A 126 19.08 -22.51 17.48
C ARG A 126 18.63 -21.74 18.72
N ARG A 127 19.36 -20.71 19.15
CA ARG A 127 18.99 -19.84 20.28
C ARG A 127 17.87 -18.87 19.91
N ALA A 128 17.84 -18.36 18.67
CA ALA A 128 16.77 -17.52 18.14
C ALA A 128 15.43 -18.24 17.93
N ARG A 129 15.44 -19.59 17.79
CA ARG A 129 14.21 -20.42 17.73
C ARG A 129 13.52 -20.60 19.09
N ARG A 130 14.11 -20.13 20.19
CA ARG A 130 13.47 -20.09 21.53
C ARG A 130 12.86 -18.74 21.88
N VAL A 131 12.61 -17.88 20.90
CA VAL A 131 11.70 -16.75 21.08
C VAL A 131 10.29 -17.31 20.85
N PRO A 132 9.39 -17.33 21.84
CA PRO A 132 8.01 -17.66 21.58
C PRO A 132 7.50 -16.61 20.60
N SER A 133 7.27 -17.01 19.35
CA SER A 133 6.55 -16.20 18.39
C SER A 133 5.09 -16.17 18.84
N SER A 134 4.81 -15.40 19.89
CA SER A 134 3.52 -14.76 20.08
C SER A 134 3.38 -13.66 19.03
N SER A 135 3.42 -14.05 17.75
CA SER A 135 2.65 -13.35 16.73
C SER A 135 1.21 -13.76 16.95
N ALA A 136 0.63 -13.29 18.05
CA ALA A 136 -0.80 -13.18 18.18
C ALA A 136 -1.24 -12.44 16.91
N ARG A 137 -1.96 -13.17 16.07
CA ARG A 137 -2.65 -12.64 14.90
C ARG A 137 -3.31 -11.35 15.36
N ARG A 138 -2.76 -10.19 14.98
CA ARG A 138 -3.39 -8.91 15.32
C ARG A 138 -4.78 -9.01 14.70
N PRO A 139 -5.86 -9.07 15.50
CA PRO A 139 -7.19 -9.12 14.92
C PRO A 139 -7.33 -7.86 14.07
N ASN A 140 -7.91 -7.99 12.87
CA ASN A 140 -8.25 -6.87 11.99
C ASN A 140 -8.80 -5.72 12.84
N SER A 141 -7.99 -4.70 13.08
CA SER A 141 -8.24 -3.69 14.11
C SER A 141 -9.27 -2.67 13.66
N VAL A 142 -9.45 -2.54 12.36
CA VAL A 142 -10.51 -1.76 11.73
C VAL A 142 -11.74 -2.66 11.53
N PRO A 143 -12.95 -2.23 11.95
CA PRO A 143 -14.18 -3.00 11.77
C PRO A 143 -14.47 -3.32 10.29
N PRO A 144 -15.04 -4.51 9.96
CA PRO A 144 -15.37 -4.88 8.58
C PRO A 144 -16.24 -3.87 7.82
N SER A 145 -17.18 -3.24 8.51
CA SER A 145 -18.02 -2.19 7.94
C SER A 145 -17.22 -0.97 7.48
N ILE A 146 -16.24 -0.52 8.28
CA ILE A 146 -15.36 0.59 7.92
C ILE A 146 -14.50 0.23 6.70
N TRP A 147 -14.02 -1.01 6.61
CA TRP A 147 -13.26 -1.48 5.44
C TRP A 147 -14.01 -1.29 4.13
N SER A 148 -15.31 -1.62 4.09
CA SER A 148 -16.11 -1.46 2.87
C SER A 148 -16.17 -0.01 2.38
N TYR A 149 -16.18 0.97 3.28
CA TYR A 149 -16.13 2.38 2.91
C TYR A 149 -14.73 2.81 2.44
N LEU A 150 -13.65 2.29 3.07
CA LEU A 150 -12.28 2.56 2.61
C LEU A 150 -12.03 1.99 1.21
N GLU A 151 -12.58 0.81 0.90
CA GLU A 151 -12.53 0.22 -0.43
C GLU A 151 -13.28 1.08 -1.45
N ARG A 152 -14.47 1.57 -1.11
CA ARG A 152 -15.22 2.53 -1.96
C ARG A 152 -14.43 3.82 -2.18
N ILE A 153 -13.82 4.38 -1.14
CA ILE A 153 -12.96 5.56 -1.26
C ILE A 153 -11.77 5.30 -2.19
N ALA A 154 -11.16 4.11 -2.14
CA ALA A 154 -10.07 3.74 -3.04
C ALA A 154 -10.53 3.68 -4.51
N VAL A 155 -11.73 3.15 -4.76
CA VAL A 155 -12.34 3.16 -6.10
C VAL A 155 -12.59 4.59 -6.58
N LEU A 156 -13.18 5.44 -5.74
CA LEU A 156 -13.42 6.86 -6.05
C LEU A 156 -12.11 7.58 -6.36
N ARG A 157 -11.09 7.39 -5.54
CA ARG A 157 -9.75 7.95 -5.75
C ARG A 157 -9.21 7.60 -7.14
N ALA A 158 -9.38 6.35 -7.60
CA ALA A 158 -8.94 5.94 -8.93
C ALA A 158 -9.67 6.72 -10.03
N LYS A 159 -10.99 6.95 -9.89
CA LYS A 159 -11.77 7.79 -10.83
C LYS A 159 -11.23 9.23 -10.88
N TYR A 160 -10.96 9.83 -9.72
CA TYR A 160 -10.38 11.18 -9.64
C TYR A 160 -8.95 11.25 -10.21
N VAL A 161 -8.13 10.21 -10.04
CA VAL A 161 -6.78 10.15 -10.65
C VAL A 161 -6.86 10.22 -12.16
N THR A 162 -7.74 9.42 -12.78
CA THR A 162 -7.96 9.46 -14.23
C THR A 162 -8.39 10.84 -14.70
N ARG A 163 -9.25 11.50 -13.93
CA ARG A 163 -9.74 12.84 -14.23
C ARG A 163 -8.67 13.93 -14.08
N SER A 164 -7.87 13.86 -13.02
CA SER A 164 -6.75 14.78 -12.79
C SER A 164 -5.68 14.68 -13.89
N ALA A 165 -5.46 13.48 -14.44
CA ALA A 165 -4.59 13.30 -15.61
C ALA A 165 -5.11 14.04 -16.86
N GLY A 166 -6.41 14.36 -16.92
CA GLY A 166 -7.03 15.19 -17.95
C GLY A 166 -6.91 16.70 -17.72
N GLY A 167 -6.19 17.16 -16.68
CA GLY A 167 -5.98 18.57 -16.38
C GLY A 167 -6.97 19.18 -15.38
N ASP A 168 -7.76 18.36 -14.68
CA ASP A 168 -8.68 18.82 -13.64
C ASP A 168 -7.95 18.97 -12.29
N ASP A 169 -7.66 20.22 -11.90
CA ASP A 169 -6.97 20.56 -10.66
C ASP A 169 -7.81 20.24 -9.41
N VAL A 170 -9.14 20.33 -9.51
CA VAL A 170 -10.06 20.02 -8.40
C VAL A 170 -9.96 18.53 -8.06
N ALA A 171 -9.93 17.66 -9.08
CA ALA A 171 -9.74 16.23 -8.91
C ALA A 171 -8.40 15.92 -8.21
N GLY A 172 -7.34 16.65 -8.55
CA GLY A 172 -6.03 16.58 -7.87
C GLY A 172 -6.13 16.82 -6.36
N SER A 173 -6.84 17.88 -5.96
CA SER A 173 -7.07 18.21 -4.55
C SER A 173 -7.93 17.16 -3.83
N VAL A 174 -8.98 16.65 -4.48
CA VAL A 174 -9.85 15.61 -3.90
C VAL A 174 -9.07 14.33 -3.62
N ILE A 175 -8.14 13.92 -4.49
CA ILE A 175 -7.26 12.76 -4.25
C ILE A 175 -6.48 12.91 -2.93
N GLN A 176 -5.90 14.09 -2.67
CA GLN A 176 -5.15 14.34 -1.43
C GLN A 176 -6.04 14.30 -0.19
N GLN A 177 -7.28 14.78 -0.31
CA GLN A 177 -8.28 14.71 0.77
C GLN A 177 -8.68 13.24 1.04
N LEU A 178 -8.90 12.43 0.00
CA LEU A 178 -9.23 11.01 0.14
C LEU A 178 -8.09 10.18 0.75
N ASP A 179 -6.84 10.49 0.39
CA ASP A 179 -5.65 9.87 0.97
C ASP A 179 -5.54 10.16 2.47
N SER A 180 -5.78 11.42 2.86
CA SER A 180 -5.77 11.84 4.27
C SER A 180 -6.90 11.19 5.06
N LEU A 181 -8.13 11.20 4.51
CA LEU A 181 -9.31 10.59 5.11
C LEU A 181 -9.12 9.09 5.37
N THR A 182 -8.56 8.37 4.40
CA THR A 182 -8.27 6.93 4.51
C THR A 182 -7.25 6.66 5.63
N SER A 183 -6.14 7.41 5.63
CA SER A 183 -5.09 7.29 6.65
C SER A 183 -5.64 7.56 8.05
N ASN A 184 -6.32 8.69 8.24
CA ASN A 184 -6.83 9.12 9.55
C ASN A 184 -7.93 8.20 10.08
N THR A 185 -8.80 7.68 9.21
CA THR A 185 -9.81 6.68 9.57
C THR A 185 -9.15 5.39 10.06
N SER A 186 -8.20 4.84 9.29
CA SER A 186 -7.52 3.59 9.65
C SER A 186 -6.75 3.71 10.98
N GLU A 187 -6.11 4.86 11.20
CA GLU A 187 -5.35 5.16 12.41
C GLU A 187 -6.28 5.30 13.63
N LEU A 188 -7.42 6.00 13.49
CA LEU A 188 -8.39 6.14 14.55
C LEU A 188 -8.90 4.78 15.02
N PHE A 189 -9.39 3.94 14.12
CA PHE A 189 -9.96 2.64 14.49
C PHE A 189 -8.91 1.67 15.02
N THR A 190 -7.68 1.73 14.51
CA THR A 190 -6.56 0.95 15.06
C THR A 190 -6.25 1.36 16.50
N ARG A 191 -6.28 2.65 16.82
CA ARG A 191 -6.03 3.14 18.19
C ARG A 191 -7.20 2.88 19.12
N LEU A 192 -8.42 3.09 18.65
CA LEU A 192 -9.64 2.78 19.38
C LEU A 192 -9.65 1.31 19.78
N ALA A 193 -9.31 0.39 18.87
CA ALA A 193 -9.21 -1.04 19.16
C ALA A 193 -8.24 -1.38 20.29
N ALA A 194 -7.16 -0.61 20.46
CA ALA A 194 -6.13 -0.86 21.46
C ALA A 194 -6.34 -0.10 22.78
N ARG A 195 -7.08 1.03 22.77
CA ARG A 195 -7.05 2.01 23.88
C ARG A 195 -8.41 2.46 24.38
N SER A 196 -9.51 1.98 23.80
CA SER A 196 -10.86 2.44 24.14
C SER A 196 -11.81 1.29 24.46
N GLU A 197 -12.77 1.58 25.34
CA GLU A 197 -13.84 0.67 25.72
C GLU A 197 -14.72 0.27 24.52
N LYS A 198 -15.37 -0.90 24.60
CA LYS A 198 -16.26 -1.38 23.53
C LYS A 198 -17.38 -0.38 23.21
N SER A 199 -18.00 0.21 24.22
CA SER A 199 -19.05 1.23 24.07
C SER A 199 -18.59 2.44 23.24
N GLN A 200 -17.42 2.98 23.57
CA GLN A 200 -16.82 4.11 22.86
C GLN A 200 -16.43 3.74 21.42
N ARG A 201 -15.88 2.53 21.21
CA ARG A 201 -15.58 2.00 19.88
C ARG A 201 -16.84 1.86 19.02
N ASP A 202 -17.91 1.31 19.58
CA ASP A 202 -19.18 1.11 18.87
C ASP A 202 -19.87 2.43 18.54
N ARG A 203 -19.78 3.43 19.43
CA ARG A 203 -20.27 4.79 19.15
C ARG A 203 -19.49 5.44 18.00
N ALA A 204 -18.15 5.38 18.05
CA ALA A 204 -17.30 5.89 16.98
C ALA A 204 -17.60 5.22 15.65
N ARG A 205 -17.76 3.90 15.67
CA ARG A 205 -18.09 3.12 14.48
C ARG A 205 -19.38 3.61 13.82
N ARG A 206 -20.49 3.68 14.55
CA ARG A 206 -21.77 4.14 13.99
C ARG A 206 -21.69 5.55 13.42
N GLU A 207 -21.04 6.46 14.15
CA GLU A 207 -20.90 7.85 13.72
C GLU A 207 -20.10 7.97 12.41
N TYR A 208 -18.97 7.27 12.32
CA TYR A 208 -18.11 7.34 11.14
C TYR A 208 -18.65 6.49 9.97
N GLU A 209 -19.42 5.43 10.22
CA GLU A 209 -20.16 4.72 9.16
C GLU A 209 -21.13 5.66 8.45
N ASP A 210 -21.93 6.42 9.20
CA ASP A 210 -22.86 7.42 8.63
C ASP A 210 -22.11 8.48 7.81
N LYS A 211 -21.04 9.05 8.39
CA LYS A 211 -20.26 10.11 7.74
C LYS A 211 -19.55 9.65 6.48
N LEU A 212 -18.88 8.49 6.54
CA LEU A 212 -18.21 7.92 5.37
C LEU A 212 -19.22 7.53 4.30
N GLY A 213 -20.40 7.03 4.68
CA GLY A 213 -21.51 6.79 3.76
C GLY A 213 -21.92 8.04 3.00
N LYS A 214 -22.20 9.14 3.71
CA LYS A 214 -22.58 10.43 3.10
C LYS A 214 -21.47 11.00 2.20
N LEU A 215 -20.21 10.94 2.65
CA LEU A 215 -19.08 11.41 1.85
C LEU A 215 -18.87 10.57 0.59
N THR A 216 -18.89 9.24 0.70
CA THR A 216 -18.73 8.36 -0.48
C THR A 216 -19.84 8.59 -1.49
N ALA A 217 -21.08 8.77 -1.04
CA ALA A 217 -22.21 9.10 -1.90
C ALA A 217 -21.99 10.45 -2.61
N ALA A 218 -21.56 11.49 -1.89
CA ALA A 218 -21.31 12.82 -2.45
C ALA A 218 -20.14 12.85 -3.44
N LEU A 219 -19.12 12.02 -3.22
CA LEU A 219 -17.94 11.93 -4.07
C LEU A 219 -18.11 11.01 -5.29
N ASP A 220 -19.23 10.29 -5.40
CA ASP A 220 -19.45 9.31 -6.48
C ASP A 220 -19.86 9.95 -7.81
N ASP A 221 -20.00 9.09 -8.83
CA ASP A 221 -20.44 9.42 -10.19
C ASP A 221 -21.74 10.23 -10.17
N ASP A 222 -22.68 9.89 -9.30
CA ASP A 222 -24.00 10.51 -9.26
C ASP A 222 -24.02 11.94 -8.68
N TYR A 223 -22.88 12.49 -8.25
CA TYR A 223 -22.82 13.87 -7.73
C TYR A 223 -21.52 14.59 -8.05
N LEU A 224 -20.49 14.56 -7.20
CA LEU A 224 -19.32 15.41 -7.44
C LEU A 224 -18.63 15.05 -8.76
N LEU A 225 -18.55 13.77 -9.12
CA LEU A 225 -17.96 13.38 -10.40
C LEU A 225 -18.81 13.84 -11.60
N ASP A 226 -20.14 13.83 -11.51
CA ASP A 226 -21.01 14.40 -12.55
C ASP A 226 -20.96 15.94 -12.60
N VAL A 227 -20.96 16.61 -11.44
CA VAL A 227 -20.78 18.07 -11.34
C VAL A 227 -19.50 18.50 -12.04
N LEU A 228 -18.41 17.75 -11.83
CA LEU A 228 -17.15 18.02 -12.53
C LEU A 228 -17.25 17.67 -14.03
N ALA A 229 -17.87 16.55 -14.39
CA ALA A 229 -17.97 16.10 -15.78
C ALA A 229 -18.82 17.04 -16.65
N SER A 230 -19.89 17.57 -16.09
CA SER A 230 -20.92 18.33 -16.79
C SER A 230 -21.33 19.59 -16.03
N PRO A 231 -20.42 20.56 -15.77
CA PRO A 231 -20.71 21.70 -14.87
C PRO A 231 -21.92 22.53 -15.29
N ARG A 232 -22.19 22.62 -16.59
CA ARG A 232 -23.31 23.37 -17.17
C ARG A 232 -24.70 22.79 -16.87
N LEU A 233 -24.78 21.54 -16.40
CA LEU A 233 -26.04 20.87 -16.06
C LEU A 233 -26.45 21.09 -14.60
N TRP A 234 -25.61 21.75 -13.82
CA TRP A 234 -25.78 21.95 -12.40
C TRP A 234 -25.86 23.43 -12.07
N ASP A 235 -26.77 23.80 -11.18
CA ASP A 235 -26.82 25.14 -10.60
C ASP A 235 -25.66 25.30 -9.60
N ASP A 236 -24.96 26.44 -9.67
CA ASP A 236 -23.84 26.80 -8.78
C ASP A 236 -22.77 25.70 -8.62
N PRO A 237 -22.19 25.16 -9.72
CA PRO A 237 -21.31 24.00 -9.66
C PRO A 237 -20.07 24.25 -8.81
N GLU A 238 -19.51 25.46 -8.85
CA GLU A 238 -18.35 25.85 -8.04
C GLU A 238 -18.66 25.83 -6.54
N GLN A 239 -19.85 26.29 -6.14
CA GLN A 239 -20.28 26.24 -4.75
C GLN A 239 -20.45 24.80 -4.29
N ARG A 240 -21.08 23.95 -5.11
CA ARG A 240 -21.26 22.51 -4.80
C ARG A 240 -19.93 21.78 -4.63
N ILE A 241 -18.97 22.06 -5.51
CA ILE A 241 -17.60 21.53 -5.42
C ILE A 241 -16.96 21.95 -4.09
N SER A 242 -17.06 23.24 -3.75
CA SER A 242 -16.53 23.80 -2.50
C SER A 242 -17.16 23.14 -1.27
N ASP A 243 -18.48 22.98 -1.25
CA ASP A 243 -19.24 22.40 -0.14
C ASP A 243 -18.85 20.95 0.13
N VAL A 244 -18.75 20.11 -0.91
CA VAL A 244 -18.31 18.71 -0.75
C VAL A 244 -16.87 18.65 -0.23
N ARG A 245 -15.98 19.47 -0.78
CA ARG A 245 -14.58 19.51 -0.33
C ARG A 245 -14.45 20.01 1.11
N ALA A 246 -15.27 20.97 1.51
CA ALA A 246 -15.34 21.47 2.88
C ALA A 246 -15.88 20.38 3.83
N ALA A 247 -16.90 19.63 3.41
CA ALA A 247 -17.43 18.51 4.18
C ALA A 247 -16.38 17.41 4.40
N VAL A 248 -15.64 17.01 3.36
CA VAL A 248 -14.54 16.04 3.48
C VAL A 248 -13.47 16.57 4.44
N ALA A 249 -13.04 17.82 4.27
CA ALA A 249 -12.02 18.44 5.12
C ALA A 249 -12.46 18.54 6.59
N ALA A 250 -13.72 18.87 6.86
CA ALA A 250 -14.27 18.94 8.20
C ALA A 250 -14.27 17.57 8.90
N VAL A 251 -14.70 16.52 8.18
CA VAL A 251 -14.69 15.15 8.71
C VAL A 251 -13.27 14.66 8.96
N ASP A 252 -12.33 14.93 8.05
CA ASP A 252 -10.93 14.57 8.22
C ASP A 252 -10.29 15.28 9.42
N ALA A 253 -10.56 16.58 9.58
CA ALA A 253 -10.12 17.35 10.74
C ALA A 253 -10.69 16.76 12.05
N GLN A 254 -11.95 16.32 12.05
CA GLN A 254 -12.55 15.65 13.20
C GLN A 254 -11.91 14.28 13.49
N LEU A 255 -11.62 13.48 12.45
CA LEU A 255 -10.90 12.20 12.59
C LEU A 255 -9.53 12.41 13.24
N LEU A 256 -8.75 13.37 12.75
CA LEU A 256 -7.45 13.71 13.32
C LEU A 256 -7.57 14.22 14.76
N ALA A 257 -8.56 15.06 15.06
CA ALA A 257 -8.84 15.50 16.42
C ALA A 257 -9.16 14.31 17.35
N ASN A 258 -9.98 13.37 16.89
CA ASN A 258 -10.36 12.18 17.65
C ASN A 258 -9.16 11.23 17.84
N VAL A 259 -8.26 11.10 16.86
CA VAL A 259 -6.98 10.39 17.02
C VAL A 259 -6.17 11.00 18.16
N ARG A 260 -6.06 12.33 18.21
CA ARG A 260 -5.36 13.05 19.30
C ARG A 260 -6.04 12.83 20.65
N GLN A 261 -7.37 12.87 20.72
CA GLN A 261 -8.13 12.63 21.95
C GLN A 261 -7.93 11.19 22.47
N VAL A 262 -8.02 10.18 21.61
CA VAL A 262 -7.76 8.77 21.97
C VAL A 262 -6.31 8.60 22.44
N ASN A 263 -5.35 9.30 21.81
CA ASN A 263 -3.96 9.27 22.26
C ASN A 263 -3.79 9.87 23.67
N ALA A 264 -4.52 10.95 23.96
CA ALA A 264 -4.55 11.60 25.27
C ALA A 264 -5.46 10.90 26.30
N ARG A 265 -6.04 9.73 25.96
CA ARG A 265 -7.02 8.98 26.79
C ARG A 265 -8.25 9.79 27.18
N LYS A 266 -8.63 10.76 26.36
CA LYS A 266 -9.87 11.52 26.52
C LYS A 266 -11.02 10.84 25.80
N GLY A 267 -12.24 11.08 26.26
CA GLY A 267 -13.45 10.72 25.52
C GLY A 267 -13.45 11.41 24.15
N ILE A 268 -13.94 10.70 23.14
CA ILE A 268 -14.08 11.24 21.78
C ILE A 268 -15.35 12.07 21.66
N VAL A 269 -15.27 13.18 20.93
CA VAL A 269 -16.40 14.09 20.68
C VAL A 269 -16.66 14.18 19.18
N PHE A 270 -17.92 14.27 18.80
CA PHE A 270 -18.35 14.40 17.41
C PHE A 270 -19.05 15.75 17.28
N THR A 271 -18.46 16.66 16.50
CA THR A 271 -18.93 18.06 16.36
C THR A 271 -19.39 18.39 14.94
N VAL A 272 -18.94 17.60 13.96
CA VAL A 272 -19.26 17.79 12.54
C VAL A 272 -20.52 17.02 12.20
N ALA A 273 -21.58 17.74 11.85
CA ALA A 273 -22.78 17.20 11.23
C ALA A 273 -22.71 17.47 9.72
N ILE A 274 -22.80 16.42 8.91
CA ILE A 274 -22.70 16.54 7.44
C ILE A 274 -24.06 16.89 6.81
N ASP A 275 -25.16 16.67 7.53
CA ASP A 275 -26.53 16.82 7.02
C ASP A 275 -26.87 18.24 6.51
N GLY A 276 -26.16 19.26 6.98
CA GLY A 276 -26.34 20.65 6.52
C GLY A 276 -25.37 21.11 5.44
N LEU A 277 -24.34 20.33 5.10
CA LEU A 277 -23.25 20.73 4.19
C LEU A 277 -23.33 20.06 2.81
N ILE A 278 -24.16 19.02 2.65
CA ILE A 278 -24.33 18.30 1.38
C ILE A 278 -25.82 18.36 1.00
N GLY A 279 -26.28 19.50 0.48
CA GLY A 279 -27.61 19.58 -0.16
C GLY A 279 -27.58 18.92 -1.55
N PRO A 280 -28.71 18.55 -2.20
CA PRO A 280 -30.09 18.34 -1.76
C PRO A 280 -30.49 16.85 -1.95
N ARG A 281 -29.58 15.87 -1.79
CA ARG A 281 -29.95 14.46 -2.01
C ARG A 281 -30.97 13.97 -0.99
N LYS A 282 -30.90 14.47 0.26
CA LYS A 282 -31.93 14.22 1.28
C LYS A 282 -33.28 14.86 0.90
N ALA A 283 -33.28 16.06 0.34
CA ALA A 283 -34.49 16.71 -0.15
C ALA A 283 -35.07 16.00 -1.37
N MET A 284 -34.24 15.50 -2.29
CA MET A 284 -34.68 14.69 -3.43
C MET A 284 -35.16 13.29 -2.99
N ASP A 285 -34.50 12.64 -2.04
CA ASP A 285 -34.91 11.34 -1.49
C ASP A 285 -36.17 11.46 -0.61
N ASP A 286 -36.33 12.56 0.13
CA ASP A 286 -37.56 12.92 0.84
C ASP A 286 -38.68 13.20 -0.18
N TRP A 287 -38.41 13.99 -1.22
CA TRP A 287 -39.36 14.29 -2.30
C TRP A 287 -39.76 13.05 -3.09
N GLN A 288 -38.82 12.18 -3.44
CA GLN A 288 -39.08 10.92 -4.13
C GLN A 288 -39.90 9.97 -3.26
N ARG A 289 -39.63 9.91 -1.95
CA ARG A 289 -40.43 9.14 -0.99
C ARG A 289 -41.83 9.71 -0.80
N ASP A 290 -41.97 11.03 -0.79
CA ASP A 290 -43.26 11.71 -0.65
C ASP A 290 -44.07 11.57 -1.94
N PHE A 291 -43.43 11.62 -3.11
CA PHE A 291 -44.01 11.30 -4.42
C PHE A 291 -44.47 9.84 -4.50
N ASP A 292 -43.63 8.89 -4.09
CA ASP A 292 -43.98 7.46 -4.07
C ASP A 292 -45.10 7.16 -3.07
N ARG A 293 -45.21 7.94 -1.99
CA ARG A 293 -46.31 7.84 -1.02
C ARG A 293 -47.60 8.42 -1.61
N ALA A 294 -47.55 9.62 -2.20
CA ALA A 294 -48.68 10.25 -2.87
C ALA A 294 -49.21 9.39 -4.05
N ALA A 295 -48.31 8.76 -4.81
CA ALA A 295 -48.67 7.84 -5.88
C ALA A 295 -49.33 6.53 -5.39
N ARG A 296 -49.03 6.07 -4.16
CA ARG A 296 -49.71 4.94 -3.53
C ARG A 296 -51.06 5.33 -2.94
N ASP A 297 -51.16 6.54 -2.42
CA ASP A 297 -52.33 7.03 -1.68
C ASP A 297 -53.33 7.77 -2.59
N GLY A 298 -52.98 8.00 -3.86
CA GLY A 298 -53.86 8.59 -4.89
C GLY A 298 -54.01 10.11 -4.81
N ASP A 299 -53.26 10.77 -3.93
CA ASP A 299 -53.27 12.23 -3.80
C ASP A 299 -52.35 12.88 -4.84
N SER A 300 -52.83 13.95 -5.47
CA SER A 300 -52.03 14.73 -6.42
C SER A 300 -50.95 15.52 -5.67
N PRO A 301 -49.71 15.56 -6.16
CA PRO A 301 -48.62 16.24 -5.46
C PRO A 301 -48.88 17.74 -5.33
N PRO A 302 -48.36 18.39 -4.27
CA PRO A 302 -48.48 19.83 -4.12
C PRO A 302 -47.75 20.52 -5.28
N MET A 303 -48.53 21.22 -6.11
CA MET A 303 -48.00 22.05 -7.19
C MET A 303 -47.22 23.21 -6.57
N LEU A 304 -46.02 23.47 -7.11
CA LEU A 304 -45.13 24.58 -6.72
C LEU A 304 -45.81 25.95 -6.85
#